data_AF-A0A7X7PN34-F1
#
_entry.id   AF-A0A7X7PN34-F1
#
_cell.length_a   1.000
_cell.length_b   1.000
_cell.length_c   1.000
_cell.angle_alpha   90.00
_cell.angle_beta   90.00
_cell.angle_gamma   90.00
#
_symmetry.space_group_name_H-M   'P 1'
#
loop_
_entity.id
_entity.type
_entity.pdbx_description
1 polymer ?
#
loop_
_entity_poly.entity_id
_entity_poly.type
_entity_poly.pdbx_seq_one_letter_code
_entity_poly.pdbx_strand_id
1 'polypeptide(L)'
;MAKLNASAVYKVAKQVRASVGVPARLVVAGAGPGASALVTTIGGGAQSRPSGLIVADAESLSVLRKDDVVVAAAGDAGTDLSATVAAARRARCGLVVALPVGDASAVAVARRVGAYADELVEVDPRSAEGGARLLEVVARVAGPRGPALAGDLPALRPAVVRSLVRRVAAQNAAVGAVVFLPGADMPAMTLNQLRMVLQIGVAYGENVGPERVPEVLTVMAAALGLRTAARQALGIVPVGGWALKGAVGYAGTLALGEAAVKYYETGMAQRVPADPVRVKGLLKHIVAQRKRFVD
;
A
#
# COMPACT_ATOMS: atom_id res chain seq x y z
N MET A 1 2.24 22.61 -21.61
CA MET A 1 1.68 22.07 -20.35
C MET A 1 1.07 20.70 -20.58
N ALA A 2 1.61 19.64 -19.97
CA ALA A 2 1.09 18.27 -20.12
C ALA A 2 -0.35 18.17 -19.56
N LYS A 3 -1.29 17.75 -20.39
CA LYS A 3 -2.69 17.51 -20.00
C LYS A 3 -2.80 16.11 -19.38
N LEU A 4 -3.64 15.94 -18.36
CA LEU A 4 -4.06 14.60 -17.91
C LEU A 4 -4.79 13.93 -19.08
N ASN A 5 -4.14 12.98 -19.74
CA ASN A 5 -4.69 12.29 -20.90
C ASN A 5 -5.49 11.07 -20.43
N ALA A 6 -6.67 10.84 -21.02
CA ALA A 6 -7.47 9.64 -20.78
C ALA A 6 -6.65 8.35 -21.00
N SER A 7 -5.70 8.35 -21.94
CA SER A 7 -4.81 7.21 -22.17
C SER A 7 -3.86 6.95 -20.98
N ALA A 8 -3.39 7.99 -20.29
CA ALA A 8 -2.53 7.85 -19.12
C ALA A 8 -3.31 7.31 -17.91
N VAL A 9 -4.53 7.81 -17.72
CA VAL A 9 -5.50 7.32 -16.72
C VAL A 9 -5.81 5.83 -16.95
N TYR A 10 -6.14 5.47 -18.20
CA TYR A 10 -6.37 4.09 -18.61
C TYR A 10 -5.15 3.20 -18.37
N LYS A 11 -3.95 3.69 -18.72
CA LYS A 11 -2.68 2.95 -18.51
C LYS A 11 -2.42 2.68 -17.04
N VAL A 12 -2.67 3.65 -16.15
CA VAL A 12 -2.54 3.44 -14.69
C VAL A 12 -3.51 2.38 -14.20
N ALA A 13 -4.78 2.45 -14.60
CA ALA A 13 -5.78 1.46 -14.19
C ALA A 13 -5.43 0.05 -14.69
N LYS A 14 -4.97 -0.07 -15.93
CA LYS A 14 -4.47 -1.33 -16.50
C LYS A 14 -3.25 -1.86 -15.75
N GLN A 15 -2.31 -0.99 -15.37
CA GLN A 15 -1.13 -1.37 -14.58
C GLN A 15 -1.51 -1.87 -13.18
N VAL A 16 -2.45 -1.19 -12.51
CA VAL A 16 -2.94 -1.64 -11.19
C VAL A 16 -3.61 -3.01 -11.34
N ARG A 17 -4.52 -3.17 -12.31
CA ARG A 17 -5.16 -4.47 -12.58
C ARG A 17 -4.14 -5.58 -12.86
N ALA A 18 -3.13 -5.30 -13.69
CA ALA A 18 -2.07 -6.26 -13.98
C ALA A 18 -1.25 -6.65 -12.73
N SER A 19 -1.04 -5.71 -11.80
CA SER A 19 -0.33 -5.99 -10.54
C SER A 19 -1.12 -6.89 -9.58
N VAL A 20 -2.46 -6.93 -9.70
CA VAL A 20 -3.32 -7.87 -8.95
C VAL A 20 -3.18 -9.30 -9.49
N GLY A 21 -2.96 -9.45 -10.80
CA GLY A 21 -2.84 -10.76 -11.45
C GLY A 21 -1.57 -11.55 -11.09
N VAL A 22 -0.66 -10.96 -10.31
CA VAL A 22 0.51 -11.67 -9.77
C VAL A 22 0.14 -12.19 -8.38
N PRO A 23 -0.04 -13.51 -8.18
CA PRO A 23 -0.44 -14.06 -6.89
C PRO A 23 0.73 -13.93 -5.91
N ALA A 24 0.74 -12.85 -5.13
CA ALA A 24 1.64 -12.72 -4.01
C ALA A 24 1.12 -13.58 -2.86
N ARG A 25 2.03 -14.31 -2.21
CA ARG A 25 1.69 -15.19 -1.08
C ARG A 25 2.47 -14.75 0.14
N LEU A 26 1.84 -14.85 1.30
CA LEU A 26 2.50 -14.66 2.58
C LEU A 26 2.77 -16.04 3.18
N VAL A 27 4.05 -16.35 3.38
CA VAL A 27 4.52 -17.67 3.83
C VAL A 27 5.04 -17.53 5.25
N VAL A 28 4.47 -18.28 6.19
CA VAL A 28 5.01 -18.41 7.55
C VAL A 28 5.87 -19.67 7.60
N ALA A 29 7.13 -19.52 7.99
CA ALA A 29 8.09 -20.62 8.06
C ALA A 29 8.06 -21.32 9.42
N GLY A 30 7.89 -22.64 9.36
CA GLY A 30 7.89 -23.54 10.52
C GLY A 30 6.51 -23.85 11.09
N ALA A 31 6.50 -24.75 12.08
CA ALA A 31 5.28 -25.28 12.70
C ALA A 31 5.26 -25.13 14.24
N GLY A 32 6.20 -24.39 14.82
CA GLY A 32 6.29 -24.21 16.26
C GLY A 32 5.27 -23.22 16.83
N PRO A 33 5.28 -23.02 18.16
CA PRO A 33 4.41 -22.05 18.83
C PRO A 33 4.59 -20.61 18.34
N GLY A 34 5.81 -20.22 17.93
CA GLY A 34 6.10 -18.92 17.35
C GLY A 34 5.46 -18.75 15.97
N ALA A 35 5.67 -19.73 15.07
CA ALA A 35 5.02 -19.77 13.76
C ALA A 35 3.49 -19.76 13.87
N SER A 36 2.92 -20.50 14.82
CA SER A 36 1.48 -20.53 15.08
C SER A 36 0.95 -19.16 15.52
N ALA A 37 1.69 -18.43 16.36
CA ALA A 37 1.31 -17.07 16.75
C ALA A 37 1.34 -16.12 15.55
N LEU A 38 2.36 -16.20 14.69
CA LEU A 38 2.41 -15.42 13.45
C LEU A 38 1.22 -15.71 12.54
N VAL A 39 0.86 -16.98 12.35
CA VAL A 39 -0.30 -17.40 11.55
C VAL A 39 -1.60 -16.81 12.11
N THR A 40 -1.82 -16.86 13.42
CA THR A 40 -3.03 -16.30 14.05
C THR A 40 -3.12 -14.79 13.85
N THR A 41 -2.01 -14.08 14.08
CA THR A 41 -1.94 -12.62 13.94
C THR A 41 -2.13 -12.17 12.50
N ILE A 42 -1.47 -12.85 11.55
CA ILE A 42 -1.58 -12.57 10.11
C ILE A 42 -2.96 -12.97 9.57
N GLY A 43 -3.51 -14.08 10.04
CA GLY A 43 -4.84 -14.57 9.66
C GLY A 43 -5.99 -13.78 10.29
N GLY A 44 -5.70 -12.86 11.22
CA GLY A 44 -6.71 -12.04 11.90
C GLY A 44 -7.70 -12.85 12.75
N GLY A 45 -7.30 -14.05 13.22
CA GLY A 45 -8.17 -14.93 14.00
C GLY A 45 -9.34 -15.55 13.21
N ALA A 46 -9.29 -15.57 11.88
CA ALA A 46 -10.32 -16.20 11.06
C ALA A 46 -10.44 -17.71 11.35
N GLN A 47 -11.68 -18.23 11.37
CA GLN A 47 -11.97 -19.65 11.59
C GLN A 47 -11.36 -20.58 10.53
N SER A 48 -11.13 -20.06 9.31
CA SER A 48 -10.47 -20.77 8.21
C SER A 48 -9.28 -19.95 7.71
N ARG A 49 -8.17 -20.64 7.41
CA ARG A 49 -6.93 -20.00 6.94
C ARG A 49 -7.19 -19.34 5.59
N PRO A 50 -6.86 -18.04 5.42
CA PRO A 50 -7.03 -17.37 4.13
C PRO A 50 -6.11 -17.99 3.06
N SER A 51 -6.57 -18.04 1.81
CA SER A 51 -5.83 -18.60 0.67
C SER A 51 -4.46 -17.95 0.42
N GLY A 52 -4.31 -16.68 0.78
CA GLY A 52 -3.05 -15.93 0.67
C GLY A 52 -2.01 -16.24 1.75
N LEU A 53 -2.37 -17.04 2.79
CA LEU A 53 -1.50 -17.41 3.90
C LEU A 53 -1.10 -18.89 3.81
N ILE A 54 0.20 -19.14 3.62
CA ILE A 54 0.78 -20.47 3.55
C ILE A 54 1.65 -20.70 4.78
N VAL A 55 1.59 -21.91 5.33
CA VAL A 55 2.57 -22.37 6.32
C VAL A 55 3.48 -23.34 5.61
N ALA A 56 4.79 -23.10 5.67
CA ALA A 56 5.79 -23.89 4.96
C ALA A 56 6.79 -24.49 5.95
N ASP A 57 7.06 -25.78 5.79
CA ASP A 57 8.21 -26.45 6.37
C ASP A 57 9.47 -26.25 5.50
N ALA A 58 10.60 -26.82 5.95
CA ALA A 58 11.88 -26.69 5.26
C ALA A 58 11.84 -27.13 3.79
N GLU A 59 11.08 -28.18 3.47
CA GLU A 59 10.95 -28.71 2.10
C GLU A 59 10.09 -27.78 1.22
N SER A 60 8.97 -27.30 1.77
CA SER A 60 8.03 -26.41 1.07
C SER A 60 8.63 -25.03 0.75
N LEU A 61 9.66 -24.60 1.50
CA LEU A 61 10.40 -23.37 1.23
C LEU A 61 11.21 -23.42 -0.09
N SER A 62 11.41 -24.60 -0.68
CA SER A 62 12.03 -24.74 -2.01
C SER A 62 11.17 -24.14 -3.14
N VAL A 63 9.86 -23.98 -2.91
CA VAL A 63 8.87 -23.50 -3.91
C VAL A 63 8.59 -21.98 -3.76
N LEU A 64 9.45 -21.26 -3.04
CA LEU A 64 9.35 -19.82 -2.89
C LEU A 64 9.57 -19.11 -4.23
N ARG A 65 8.78 -18.08 -4.46
CA ARG A 65 8.81 -17.21 -5.64
C ARG A 65 9.28 -15.83 -5.24
N LYS A 66 9.84 -15.09 -6.20
CA LYS A 66 10.27 -13.69 -6.03
C LYS A 66 9.18 -12.78 -5.46
N ASP A 67 7.91 -13.11 -5.72
CA ASP A 67 6.75 -12.32 -5.31
C ASP A 67 6.19 -12.70 -3.93
N ASP A 68 6.73 -13.73 -3.29
CA ASP A 68 6.34 -14.11 -1.95
C ASP A 68 6.93 -13.17 -0.89
N VAL A 69 6.32 -13.16 0.28
CA VAL A 69 6.88 -12.58 1.50
C VAL A 69 6.93 -13.69 2.53
N VAL A 70 8.10 -13.91 3.13
CA VAL A 70 8.33 -14.95 4.13
C VAL A 70 8.44 -14.30 5.50
N VAL A 71 7.76 -14.89 6.48
CA VAL A 71 7.82 -14.49 7.89
C VAL A 71 8.27 -15.69 8.72
N ALA A 72 9.28 -15.52 9.57
CA ALA A 72 9.80 -16.57 10.43
C ALA A 72 9.89 -16.10 11.87
N ALA A 73 9.60 -16.98 12.82
CA ALA A 73 9.87 -16.74 14.24
C ALA A 73 11.28 -17.24 14.59
N ALA A 74 12.15 -16.35 15.06
CA ALA A 74 13.47 -16.73 15.53
C ALA A 74 13.40 -17.45 16.88
N GLY A 75 14.22 -18.49 17.05
CA GLY A 75 14.25 -19.29 18.28
C GLY A 75 13.08 -20.25 18.45
N ASP A 76 12.19 -20.35 17.46
CA ASP A 76 11.06 -21.28 17.49
C ASP A 76 11.54 -22.70 17.14
N ALA A 77 11.23 -23.68 18.00
CA ALA A 77 11.74 -25.06 17.87
C ALA A 77 11.31 -25.76 16.57
N GLY A 78 10.24 -25.28 15.93
CA GLY A 78 9.73 -25.79 14.66
C GLY A 78 10.16 -24.99 13.43
N THR A 79 11.09 -24.05 13.55
CA THR A 79 11.53 -23.17 12.47
C THR A 79 13.03 -23.29 12.24
N ASP A 80 13.43 -23.85 11.09
CA ASP A 80 14.82 -23.75 10.63
C ASP A 80 15.06 -22.37 10.01
N LEU A 81 15.55 -21.45 10.85
CA LEU A 81 15.81 -20.08 10.44
C LEU A 81 16.91 -20.00 9.36
N SER A 82 17.92 -20.88 9.41
CA SER A 82 19.00 -20.91 8.43
C SER A 82 18.48 -21.32 7.06
N ALA A 83 17.71 -22.41 7.00
CA ALA A 83 17.07 -22.86 5.76
C ALA A 83 16.09 -21.80 5.22
N THR A 84 15.36 -21.12 6.10
CA THR A 84 14.42 -20.05 5.71
C THR A 84 15.13 -18.86 5.09
N VAL A 85 16.18 -18.34 5.73
CA VAL A 85 16.98 -17.25 5.17
C VAL A 85 17.58 -17.66 3.84
N ALA A 86 18.19 -18.84 3.75
CA ALA A 86 18.77 -19.35 2.52
C ALA A 86 17.72 -19.46 1.39
N ALA A 87 16.52 -19.97 1.69
CA ALA A 87 15.44 -20.09 0.72
C ALA A 87 14.93 -18.73 0.23
N ALA A 88 14.72 -17.77 1.15
CA ALA A 88 14.29 -16.42 0.80
C ALA A 88 15.31 -15.70 -0.10
N ARG A 89 16.61 -15.89 0.18
CA ARG A 89 17.71 -15.36 -0.66
C ARG A 89 17.74 -15.99 -2.04
N ARG A 90 17.62 -17.32 -2.14
CA ARG A 90 17.55 -18.02 -3.44
C ARG A 90 16.39 -17.54 -4.29
N ALA A 91 15.21 -17.40 -3.69
CA ALA A 91 14.00 -16.92 -4.37
C ALA A 91 13.99 -15.40 -4.64
N ARG A 92 14.88 -14.64 -3.97
CA ARG A 92 14.91 -13.15 -3.97
C ARG A 92 13.57 -12.55 -3.53
N CYS A 93 12.94 -13.17 -2.53
CA CYS A 93 11.65 -12.76 -2.01
C CYS A 93 11.83 -11.90 -0.74
N GLY A 94 10.75 -11.26 -0.29
CA GLY A 94 10.79 -10.47 0.96
C GLY A 94 10.94 -11.38 2.18
N LEU A 95 11.69 -10.95 3.18
CA LEU A 95 11.89 -11.68 4.44
C LEU A 95 11.59 -10.77 5.64
N VAL A 96 10.89 -11.32 6.63
CA VAL A 96 10.68 -10.73 7.96
C VAL A 96 11.01 -11.79 9.00
N VAL A 97 11.89 -11.47 9.93
CA VAL A 97 12.24 -12.33 11.06
C VAL A 97 11.71 -11.70 12.33
N ALA A 98 10.64 -12.30 12.88
CA ALA A 98 10.07 -11.93 14.16
C ALA A 98 10.95 -12.49 15.29
N LEU A 99 11.51 -11.60 16.09
CA LEU A 99 12.38 -11.90 17.21
C LEU A 99 11.61 -11.72 18.52
N PRO A 100 11.81 -12.58 19.53
CA PRO A 100 11.31 -12.33 20.86
C PRO A 100 11.86 -11.01 21.41
N VAL A 101 11.02 -10.25 22.11
CA VAL A 101 11.41 -8.95 22.69
C VAL A 101 12.51 -9.17 23.73
N GLY A 102 13.62 -8.44 23.61
CA GLY A 102 14.73 -8.50 24.56
C GLY A 102 15.66 -9.71 24.42
N ASP A 103 15.45 -10.58 23.43
CA ASP A 103 16.32 -11.74 23.21
C ASP A 103 17.51 -11.40 22.27
N ALA A 104 18.59 -10.92 22.89
CA ALA A 104 19.83 -10.62 22.18
C ALA A 104 20.48 -11.86 21.51
N SER A 105 20.22 -13.06 22.04
CA SER A 105 20.73 -14.30 21.45
C SER A 105 20.03 -14.59 20.12
N ALA A 106 18.69 -14.43 20.08
CA ALA A 106 17.92 -14.56 18.85
C ALA A 106 18.38 -13.58 17.76
N VAL A 107 18.69 -12.33 18.13
CA VAL A 107 19.26 -11.33 17.20
C VAL A 107 20.61 -11.79 16.65
N ALA A 108 21.50 -12.27 17.52
CA ALA A 108 22.82 -12.74 17.14
C ALA A 108 22.77 -13.98 16.24
N VAL A 109 21.83 -14.90 16.50
CA VAL A 109 21.59 -16.08 15.65
C VAL A 109 21.06 -15.66 14.29
N ALA A 110 20.05 -14.79 14.23
CA ALA A 110 19.47 -14.31 12.98
C ALA A 110 20.51 -13.63 12.08
N ARG A 111 21.38 -12.78 12.65
CA ARG A 111 22.48 -12.14 11.91
C ARG A 111 23.52 -13.16 11.44
N ARG A 112 23.87 -14.15 12.27
CA ARG A 112 24.84 -15.21 11.91
C ARG A 112 24.38 -16.03 10.70
N VAL A 113 23.07 -16.26 10.58
CA VAL A 113 22.51 -16.99 9.42
C VAL A 113 22.22 -16.09 8.20
N GLY A 114 22.56 -14.81 8.26
CA GLY A 114 22.51 -13.89 7.12
C GLY A 114 21.22 -13.06 6.98
N ALA A 115 20.44 -12.91 8.05
CA ALA A 115 19.34 -11.93 8.08
C ALA A 115 19.88 -10.50 8.26
N TYR A 116 19.35 -9.56 7.49
CA TYR A 116 19.73 -8.15 7.53
C TYR A 116 18.97 -7.39 8.61
N ALA A 117 19.56 -6.29 9.10
CA ALA A 117 18.98 -5.51 10.21
C ALA A 117 17.58 -4.95 9.90
N ASP A 118 17.26 -4.67 8.64
CA ASP A 118 15.95 -4.18 8.20
C ASP A 118 14.90 -5.28 8.03
N GLU A 119 15.30 -6.55 8.12
CA GLU A 119 14.42 -7.73 8.11
C GLU A 119 14.08 -8.19 9.52
N LEU A 120 14.85 -7.75 10.52
CA LEU A 120 14.65 -8.11 11.92
C LEU A 120 13.58 -7.22 12.54
N VAL A 121 12.62 -7.85 13.23
CA VAL A 121 11.60 -7.13 14.00
C VAL A 121 11.40 -7.79 15.36
N GLU A 122 11.72 -7.06 16.43
CA GLU A 122 11.43 -7.50 17.80
C GLU A 122 9.95 -7.24 18.10
N VAL A 123 9.16 -8.30 18.25
CA VAL A 123 7.73 -8.24 18.50
C VAL A 123 7.28 -9.46 19.29
N ASP A 124 6.30 -9.26 20.18
CA ASP A 124 5.42 -10.35 20.58
C ASP A 124 4.20 -10.36 19.65
N PRO A 125 4.09 -11.31 18.71
CA PRO A 125 2.96 -11.35 17.77
C PRO A 125 1.61 -11.57 18.47
N ARG A 126 1.60 -12.08 19.70
CA ARG A 126 0.37 -12.32 20.48
C ARG A 126 -0.18 -11.04 21.10
N SER A 127 0.70 -10.06 21.36
CA SER A 127 0.30 -8.75 21.84
C SER A 127 -0.37 -7.94 20.72
N ALA A 128 -1.35 -7.10 21.05
CA ALA A 128 -2.01 -6.25 20.06
C ALA A 128 -1.02 -5.28 19.38
N GLU A 129 -0.11 -4.69 20.15
CA GLU A 129 0.90 -3.76 19.65
C GLU A 129 1.97 -4.46 18.80
N GLY A 130 2.48 -5.60 19.27
CA GLY A 130 3.48 -6.39 18.53
C GLY A 130 2.90 -7.00 17.26
N GLY A 131 1.65 -7.46 17.29
CA GLY A 131 0.95 -7.92 16.11
C GLY A 131 0.72 -6.81 15.07
N ALA A 132 0.29 -5.62 15.51
CA ALA A 132 0.17 -4.46 14.63
C ALA A 132 1.53 -4.06 14.03
N ARG A 133 2.59 -4.07 14.83
CA ARG A 133 3.96 -3.77 14.38
C ARG A 133 4.47 -4.77 13.36
N LEU A 134 4.22 -6.07 13.57
CA LEU A 134 4.54 -7.12 12.62
C LEU A 134 3.86 -6.87 11.28
N LEU A 135 2.55 -6.60 11.28
CA LEU A 135 1.78 -6.33 10.07
C LEU A 135 2.28 -5.08 9.33
N GLU A 136 2.71 -4.04 10.06
CA GLU A 136 3.34 -2.86 9.47
C GLU A 136 4.67 -3.17 8.76
N VAL A 137 5.50 -4.05 9.34
CA VAL A 137 6.76 -4.49 8.72
C VAL A 137 6.49 -5.38 7.51
N VAL A 138 5.58 -6.35 7.63
CA VAL A 138 5.15 -7.21 6.52
C VAL A 138 4.61 -6.37 5.36
N ALA A 139 3.75 -5.38 5.64
CA ALA A 139 3.21 -4.47 4.63
C ALA A 139 4.31 -3.63 3.94
N ARG A 140 5.35 -3.24 4.68
CA ARG A 140 6.51 -2.52 4.13
C ARG A 140 7.32 -3.41 3.19
N VAL A 141 7.64 -4.62 3.62
CA VAL A 141 8.41 -5.61 2.85
C VAL A 141 7.64 -6.08 1.61
N ALA A 142 6.32 -6.27 1.72
CA ALA A 142 5.45 -6.59 0.60
C ALA A 142 5.48 -5.51 -0.50
N GLY A 143 5.65 -4.24 -0.11
CA GLY A 143 5.80 -3.11 -1.03
C GLY A 143 4.67 -3.05 -2.07
N PRO A 144 4.96 -3.09 -3.39
CA PRO A 144 3.94 -3.05 -4.44
C PRO A 144 2.92 -4.20 -4.39
N ARG A 145 3.24 -5.30 -3.72
CA ARG A 145 2.39 -6.51 -3.60
C ARG A 145 1.42 -6.44 -2.42
N GLY A 146 1.65 -5.50 -1.50
CA GLY A 146 0.84 -5.32 -0.30
C GLY A 146 -0.66 -5.23 -0.58
N PRO A 147 -1.13 -4.45 -1.57
CA PRO A 147 -2.55 -4.38 -1.89
C PRO A 147 -3.19 -5.72 -2.24
N ALA A 148 -2.54 -6.55 -3.07
CA ALA A 148 -3.05 -7.86 -3.43
C ALA A 148 -3.11 -8.78 -2.19
N LEU A 149 -2.02 -8.81 -1.40
CA LEU A 149 -1.98 -9.56 -0.15
C LEU A 149 -3.06 -9.13 0.84
N ALA A 150 -3.35 -7.83 0.95
CA ALA A 150 -4.37 -7.31 1.85
C ALA A 150 -5.81 -7.64 1.41
N GLY A 151 -6.03 -7.88 0.11
CA GLY A 151 -7.28 -8.40 -0.41
C GLY A 151 -7.56 -9.80 0.14
N ASP A 152 -6.55 -10.66 0.15
CA ASP A 152 -6.62 -12.03 0.68
C ASP A 152 -6.47 -12.11 2.21
N LEU A 153 -5.80 -11.13 2.82
CA LEU A 153 -5.45 -11.09 4.24
C LEU A 153 -5.98 -9.80 4.88
N PRO A 154 -7.24 -9.79 5.36
CA PRO A 154 -7.87 -8.59 5.91
C PRO A 154 -7.10 -7.95 7.07
N ALA A 155 -6.40 -8.74 7.90
CA ALA A 155 -5.58 -8.22 9.00
C ALA A 155 -4.44 -7.30 8.51
N LEU A 156 -3.91 -7.55 7.31
CA LEU A 156 -2.82 -6.76 6.73
C LEU A 156 -3.32 -5.43 6.12
N ARG A 157 -4.62 -5.31 5.86
CA ARG A 157 -5.23 -4.17 5.15
C ARG A 157 -4.95 -2.81 5.80
N PRO A 158 -5.11 -2.61 7.13
CA PRO A 158 -4.83 -1.32 7.74
C PRO A 158 -3.37 -0.91 7.57
N ALA A 159 -2.44 -1.85 7.72
CA ALA A 159 -1.00 -1.62 7.58
C ALA A 159 -0.61 -1.27 6.14
N VAL A 160 -1.12 -2.02 5.15
CA VAL A 160 -0.88 -1.77 3.72
C VAL A 160 -1.44 -0.43 3.28
N VAL A 161 -2.70 -0.13 3.62
CA VAL A 161 -3.34 1.12 3.23
C VAL A 161 -2.63 2.31 3.87
N ARG A 162 -2.29 2.26 5.15
CA ARG A 162 -1.53 3.30 5.84
C ARG A 162 -0.17 3.54 5.20
N SER A 163 0.56 2.47 4.89
CA SER A 163 1.86 2.51 4.20
C SER A 163 1.74 3.16 2.82
N LEU A 164 0.72 2.77 2.05
CA LEU A 164 0.45 3.30 0.72
C LEU A 164 0.11 4.80 0.76
N VAL A 165 -0.84 5.19 1.61
CA VAL A 165 -1.28 6.59 1.76
C VAL A 165 -0.15 7.49 2.24
N ARG A 166 0.62 7.08 3.25
CA ARG A 166 1.77 7.85 3.76
C ARG A 166 2.85 8.04 2.70
N ARG A 167 3.14 7.01 1.90
CA ARG A 167 4.12 7.10 0.81
C ARG A 167 3.70 8.12 -0.24
N VAL A 168 2.44 8.09 -0.68
CA VAL A 168 1.93 9.03 -1.68
C VAL A 168 1.80 10.44 -1.08
N ALA A 169 1.44 10.56 0.20
CA ALA A 169 1.40 11.84 0.90
C ALA A 169 2.81 12.46 0.99
N ALA A 170 3.83 11.68 1.34
CA ALA A 170 5.22 12.12 1.37
C ALA A 170 5.73 12.53 -0.01
N GLN A 171 5.41 11.77 -1.07
CA GLN A 171 5.71 12.15 -2.45
C GLN A 171 5.05 13.49 -2.83
N ASN A 172 3.78 13.67 -2.49
CA ASN A 172 3.05 14.91 -2.79
C ASN A 172 3.57 16.10 -1.96
N ALA A 173 4.03 15.86 -0.74
CA ALA A 173 4.68 16.87 0.09
C ALA A 173 6.01 17.32 -0.52
N ALA A 174 6.84 16.36 -0.95
CA ALA A 174 8.11 16.63 -1.61
C ALA A 174 7.91 17.42 -2.91
N VAL A 175 6.97 17.00 -3.77
CA VAL A 175 6.60 17.74 -4.99
C VAL A 175 6.09 19.14 -4.65
N GLY A 176 5.28 19.29 -3.59
CA GLY A 176 4.79 20.60 -3.14
C GLY A 176 5.88 21.52 -2.58
N ALA A 177 6.96 20.96 -2.04
CA ALA A 177 8.10 21.68 -1.49
C ALA A 177 9.14 22.08 -2.55
N VAL A 178 9.24 21.34 -3.67
CA VAL A 178 10.15 21.67 -4.78
C VAL A 178 9.49 22.74 -5.68
N VAL A 179 9.91 23.99 -5.53
CA VAL A 179 9.27 25.18 -6.11
C VAL A 179 9.52 25.37 -7.62
N PHE A 180 10.33 24.53 -8.27
CA PHE A 180 11.01 24.96 -9.51
C PHE A 180 10.29 24.73 -10.85
N LEU A 181 9.23 23.92 -10.96
CA LEU A 181 8.56 23.69 -12.26
C LEU A 181 7.05 24.04 -12.24
N PRO A 182 6.65 25.26 -12.67
CA PRO A 182 5.25 25.60 -12.82
C PRO A 182 4.57 24.73 -13.90
N GLY A 183 3.71 23.80 -13.47
CA GLY A 183 2.70 23.16 -14.32
C GLY A 183 3.08 21.82 -14.98
N ALA A 184 4.26 21.25 -14.69
CA ALA A 184 4.67 19.94 -15.21
C ALA A 184 4.28 18.75 -14.30
N ASP A 185 4.25 18.94 -12.98
CA ASP A 185 4.07 17.83 -12.00
C ASP A 185 2.61 17.42 -11.74
N MET A 186 1.65 18.19 -12.24
CA MET A 186 0.22 18.04 -11.92
C MET A 186 -0.43 16.75 -12.47
N PRO A 187 -0.20 16.32 -13.72
CA PRO A 187 -0.77 15.07 -14.21
C PRO A 187 -0.18 13.85 -13.49
N ALA A 188 1.13 13.86 -13.22
CA ALA A 188 1.80 12.77 -12.51
C ALA A 188 1.26 12.60 -11.09
N MET A 189 1.04 13.71 -10.37
CA MET A 189 0.51 13.68 -9.01
C MET A 189 -0.93 13.12 -8.94
N THR A 190 -1.80 13.56 -9.85
CA THR A 190 -3.17 13.03 -9.95
C THR A 190 -3.18 11.56 -10.34
N LEU A 191 -2.30 11.14 -11.26
CA LEU A 191 -2.16 9.72 -11.62
C LEU A 191 -1.65 8.87 -10.46
N ASN A 192 -0.76 9.40 -9.61
CA ASN A 192 -0.31 8.71 -8.41
C ASN A 192 -1.42 8.58 -7.36
N GLN A 193 -2.25 9.61 -7.16
CA GLN A 193 -3.41 9.53 -6.30
C GLN A 193 -4.48 8.58 -6.85
N LEU A 194 -4.71 8.57 -8.16
CA LEU A 194 -5.59 7.58 -8.80
C LEU A 194 -5.08 6.16 -8.57
N ARG A 195 -3.77 5.93 -8.79
CA ARG A 195 -3.13 4.64 -8.50
C ARG A 195 -3.32 4.24 -7.04
N MET A 196 -3.13 5.19 -6.12
CA MET A 196 -3.32 4.99 -4.69
C MET A 196 -4.74 4.51 -4.38
N VAL A 197 -5.77 5.22 -4.85
CA VAL A 197 -7.18 4.87 -4.56
C VAL A 197 -7.54 3.52 -5.19
N LEU A 198 -7.10 3.24 -6.42
CA LEU A 198 -7.28 1.93 -7.04
C LEU A 198 -6.60 0.81 -6.24
N GLN A 199 -5.38 1.03 -5.75
CA GLN A 199 -4.68 0.06 -4.91
C GLN A 199 -5.35 -0.12 -3.53
N ILE A 200 -5.99 0.91 -2.97
CA ILE A 200 -6.85 0.74 -1.80
C ILE A 200 -8.01 -0.20 -2.16
N GLY A 201 -8.67 -0.02 -3.31
CA GLY A 201 -9.71 -0.95 -3.79
C GLY A 201 -9.24 -2.41 -3.86
N VAL A 202 -8.04 -2.66 -4.39
CA VAL A 202 -7.42 -4.00 -4.39
C VAL A 202 -7.29 -4.55 -2.98
N ALA A 203 -6.85 -3.74 -2.02
CA ALA A 203 -6.69 -4.15 -0.63
C ALA A 203 -8.03 -4.51 0.04
N TYR A 204 -9.16 -4.01 -0.48
CA TYR A 204 -10.51 -4.39 -0.06
C TYR A 204 -11.11 -5.55 -0.88
N GLY A 205 -10.34 -6.15 -1.80
CA GLY A 205 -10.79 -7.27 -2.63
C GLY A 205 -11.65 -6.87 -3.83
N GLU A 206 -11.69 -5.58 -4.18
CA GLU A 206 -12.48 -5.10 -5.32
C GLU A 206 -11.77 -5.36 -6.65
N ASN A 207 -12.55 -5.76 -7.67
CA ASN A 207 -12.07 -5.88 -9.04
C ASN A 207 -11.81 -4.50 -9.64
N VAL A 208 -10.57 -4.02 -9.53
CA VAL A 208 -10.18 -2.72 -10.10
C VAL A 208 -9.76 -2.83 -11.55
N GLY A 209 -10.22 -1.89 -12.37
CA GLY A 209 -9.91 -1.81 -13.78
C GLY A 209 -10.28 -0.45 -14.37
N PRO A 210 -9.96 -0.21 -15.65
CA PRO A 210 -10.32 1.03 -16.34
C PRO A 210 -11.80 1.42 -16.22
N GLU A 211 -12.68 0.42 -16.13
CA GLU A 211 -14.13 0.52 -15.93
C GLU A 211 -14.52 1.20 -14.61
N ARG A 212 -13.69 1.09 -13.56
CA ARG A 212 -13.96 1.68 -12.22
C ARG A 212 -13.30 3.04 -11.99
N VAL A 213 -12.45 3.48 -12.92
CA VAL A 213 -11.85 4.82 -12.89
C VAL A 213 -12.89 5.94 -12.72
N PRO A 214 -14.04 5.90 -13.43
CA PRO A 214 -15.14 6.84 -13.24
C PRO A 214 -15.58 7.04 -11.78
N GLU A 215 -15.77 5.94 -11.06
CA GLU A 215 -16.20 5.92 -9.65
C GLU A 215 -15.11 6.52 -8.76
N VAL A 216 -13.88 6.07 -8.96
CA VAL A 216 -12.71 6.54 -8.21
C VAL A 216 -12.47 8.03 -8.38
N LEU A 217 -12.65 8.56 -9.60
CA LEU A 217 -12.52 9.99 -9.87
C LEU A 217 -13.57 10.82 -9.13
N THR A 218 -14.74 10.26 -8.84
CA THR A 218 -15.79 10.93 -8.07
C THR A 218 -15.35 11.12 -6.61
N VAL A 219 -14.74 10.10 -6.00
CA VAL A 219 -14.14 10.20 -4.65
C VAL A 219 -13.01 11.24 -4.63
N MET A 220 -12.23 11.30 -5.71
CA MET A 220 -11.13 12.26 -5.83
C MET A 220 -11.58 13.70 -6.12
N ALA A 221 -12.79 13.92 -6.63
CA ALA A 221 -13.23 15.23 -7.14
C ALA A 221 -13.15 16.34 -6.08
N ALA A 222 -13.57 16.04 -4.84
CA ALA A 222 -13.47 16.98 -3.72
C ALA A 222 -12.01 17.31 -3.37
N ALA A 223 -11.12 16.32 -3.35
CA ALA A 223 -9.70 16.52 -3.08
C ALA A 223 -9.01 17.35 -4.19
N LEU A 224 -9.41 17.14 -5.45
CA LEU A 224 -8.92 17.94 -6.58
C LEU A 224 -9.38 19.40 -6.49
N GLY A 225 -10.65 19.64 -6.11
CA GLY A 225 -11.20 20.97 -5.90
C GLY A 225 -10.50 21.73 -4.75
N LEU A 226 -10.27 21.06 -3.62
CA LEU A 226 -9.55 21.67 -2.49
C LEU A 226 -8.11 22.04 -2.86
N ARG A 227 -7.43 21.21 -3.65
CA ARG A 227 -6.08 21.50 -4.13
C ARG A 227 -6.03 22.72 -5.06
N THR A 228 -7.04 22.92 -5.90
CA THR A 228 -7.13 24.14 -6.73
C THR A 228 -7.33 25.38 -5.88
N ALA A 229 -8.22 25.32 -4.87
CA ALA A 229 -8.46 26.43 -3.95
C ALA A 229 -7.21 26.76 -3.13
N ALA A 230 -6.54 25.76 -2.56
CA ALA A 230 -5.32 25.94 -1.77
C ALA A 230 -4.19 26.58 -2.59
N ARG A 231 -4.04 26.24 -3.87
CA ARG A 231 -3.03 26.88 -4.74
C ARG A 231 -3.31 28.36 -4.98
N GLN A 232 -4.58 28.72 -5.17
CA GLN A 232 -4.97 30.12 -5.36
C GLN A 232 -4.68 30.93 -4.10
N ALA A 233 -5.02 30.40 -2.92
CA ALA A 233 -4.74 31.05 -1.64
C ALA A 233 -3.22 31.17 -1.37
N LEU A 234 -2.44 30.12 -1.65
CA LEU A 234 -1.00 30.06 -1.37
C LEU A 234 -0.12 30.72 -2.43
N GLY A 235 -0.69 31.24 -3.53
CA GLY A 235 0.01 32.08 -4.48
C GLY A 235 0.35 33.46 -3.95
N ILE A 236 -0.27 33.86 -2.83
CA ILE A 236 -0.20 35.21 -2.23
C ILE A 236 0.91 35.32 -1.18
N VAL A 237 1.53 34.21 -0.75
CA VAL A 237 2.53 34.20 0.34
C VAL A 237 3.96 34.12 -0.23
N PRO A 238 4.74 35.23 -0.22
CA PRO A 238 6.04 35.32 -0.89
C PRO A 238 7.21 34.66 -0.13
N VAL A 239 7.06 34.34 1.16
CA VAL A 239 8.12 33.70 1.97
C VAL A 239 7.55 32.53 2.77
N GLY A 240 8.09 31.32 2.62
CA GLY A 240 7.64 30.10 3.33
C GLY A 240 6.50 29.31 2.67
N GLY A 241 5.97 29.78 1.54
CA GLY A 241 4.85 29.12 0.83
C GLY A 241 5.14 27.68 0.37
N TRP A 242 6.40 27.27 0.24
CA TRP A 242 6.79 25.91 -0.14
C TRP A 242 6.55 24.87 0.97
N ALA A 243 6.84 25.23 2.24
CA ALA A 243 6.58 24.36 3.38
C ALA A 243 5.08 24.16 3.58
N LEU A 244 4.32 25.25 3.46
CA LEU A 244 2.87 25.22 3.55
C LEU A 244 2.23 24.45 2.38
N LYS A 245 2.74 24.61 1.15
CA LYS A 245 2.32 23.80 -0.01
C LYS A 245 2.59 22.31 0.20
N GLY A 246 3.76 21.97 0.75
CA GLY A 246 4.11 20.60 1.11
C GLY A 246 3.17 20.02 2.17
N ALA A 247 2.91 20.76 3.25
CA ALA A 247 2.01 20.36 4.33
C ALA A 247 0.57 20.16 3.84
N VAL A 248 0.03 21.08 3.03
CA VAL A 248 -1.30 20.95 2.43
C VAL A 248 -1.37 19.77 1.46
N GLY A 249 -0.32 19.55 0.67
CA GLY A 249 -0.21 18.39 -0.21
C GLY A 249 -0.22 17.06 0.56
N TYR A 250 0.48 17.00 1.69
CA TYR A 250 0.50 15.87 2.60
C TYR A 250 -0.88 15.61 3.20
N ALA A 251 -1.44 16.60 3.89
CA ALA A 251 -2.72 16.51 4.60
C ALA A 251 -3.89 16.18 3.65
N GLY A 252 -3.94 16.83 2.49
CA GLY A 252 -4.97 16.55 1.48
C GLY A 252 -4.88 15.13 0.92
N THR A 253 -3.69 14.52 0.90
CA THR A 253 -3.53 13.13 0.47
C THR A 253 -3.94 12.15 1.57
N LEU A 254 -3.66 12.46 2.85
CA LEU A 254 -4.17 11.68 3.98
C LEU A 254 -5.70 11.65 3.98
N ALA A 255 -6.34 12.82 3.87
CA ALA A 255 -7.79 12.95 3.82
C ALA A 255 -8.41 12.18 2.65
N LEU A 256 -7.78 12.23 1.47
CA LEU A 256 -8.21 11.44 0.32
C LEU A 256 -8.09 9.93 0.57
N GLY A 257 -7.00 9.49 1.21
CA GLY A 257 -6.81 8.09 1.60
C GLY A 257 -7.90 7.60 2.56
N GLU A 258 -8.22 8.38 3.58
CA GLU A 258 -9.30 8.08 4.52
C GLU A 258 -10.69 8.06 3.85
N ALA A 259 -10.94 8.98 2.93
CA ALA A 259 -12.17 8.99 2.15
C ALA A 259 -12.30 7.74 1.27
N ALA A 260 -11.20 7.32 0.62
CA ALA A 260 -11.16 6.09 -0.16
C ALA A 260 -11.37 4.84 0.71
N VAL A 261 -10.77 4.78 1.90
CA VAL A 261 -11.00 3.73 2.89
C VAL A 261 -12.49 3.61 3.22
N LYS A 262 -13.12 4.72 3.64
CA LYS A 262 -14.56 4.73 3.97
C LYS A 262 -15.42 4.33 2.77
N TYR A 263 -15.05 4.76 1.56
CA TYR A 263 -15.78 4.42 0.34
C TYR A 263 -15.80 2.90 0.07
N TYR A 264 -14.68 2.22 0.24
CA TYR A 264 -14.60 0.77 0.04
C TYR A 264 -15.13 -0.03 1.25
N GLU A 265 -14.92 0.45 2.48
CA GLU A 265 -15.47 -0.19 3.70
C GLU A 265 -16.99 -0.23 3.73
N THR A 266 -17.64 0.84 3.30
CA THR A 266 -19.11 0.96 3.34
C THR A 266 -19.81 0.23 2.19
N GLY A 267 -19.06 -0.38 1.27
CA GLY A 267 -19.58 -1.01 0.06
C GLY A 267 -20.21 -0.02 -0.93
N MET A 268 -19.97 1.30 -0.78
CA MET A 268 -20.46 2.31 -1.73
C MET A 268 -19.95 2.07 -3.15
N ALA A 269 -18.78 1.45 -3.29
CA ALA A 269 -18.24 0.95 -4.56
C ALA A 269 -19.16 -0.02 -5.30
N GLN A 270 -19.99 -0.77 -4.60
CA GLN A 270 -20.90 -1.76 -5.18
C GLN A 270 -22.32 -1.18 -5.40
N ARG A 271 -22.64 -0.06 -4.73
CA ARG A 271 -23.99 0.54 -4.70
C ARG A 271 -24.20 1.68 -5.69
N VAL A 272 -23.12 2.33 -6.14
CA VAL A 272 -23.19 3.45 -7.07
C VAL A 272 -22.45 3.07 -8.36
N PRO A 273 -23.13 2.46 -9.35
CA PRO A 273 -22.57 2.34 -10.68
C PRO A 273 -22.27 3.75 -11.20
N ALA A 274 -21.00 4.05 -11.51
CA ALA A 274 -20.74 5.31 -12.21
C ALA A 274 -21.32 5.22 -13.61
N ASP A 275 -22.34 6.03 -13.87
CA ASP A 275 -22.82 6.27 -15.22
C ASP A 275 -21.66 6.81 -16.08
N PRO A 276 -21.22 6.08 -17.13
CA PRO A 276 -20.13 6.48 -18.00
C PRO A 276 -20.36 7.86 -18.63
N VAL A 277 -21.63 8.24 -18.83
CA VAL A 277 -22.03 9.55 -19.38
C VAL A 277 -21.78 10.66 -18.36
N ARG A 278 -22.14 10.46 -17.08
CA ARG A 278 -21.88 11.42 -16.00
C ARG A 278 -20.40 11.65 -15.78
N VAL A 279 -19.58 10.60 -15.86
CA VAL A 279 -18.13 10.75 -15.68
C VAL A 279 -17.47 11.38 -16.89
N LYS A 280 -17.88 11.03 -18.11
CA LYS A 280 -17.42 11.74 -19.31
C LYS A 280 -17.83 13.22 -19.25
N GLY A 281 -18.99 13.52 -18.69
CA GLY A 281 -19.48 14.87 -18.38
C GLY A 281 -18.65 15.58 -17.32
N LEU A 282 -18.31 14.92 -16.21
CA LEU A 282 -17.49 15.46 -15.13
C LEU A 282 -16.04 15.70 -15.58
N LEU A 283 -15.45 14.76 -16.30
CA LEU A 283 -14.12 14.92 -16.92
C LEU A 283 -14.14 16.07 -17.93
N LYS A 284 -15.16 16.17 -18.78
CA LYS A 284 -15.34 17.33 -19.66
C LYS A 284 -15.48 18.63 -18.87
N HIS A 285 -16.23 18.65 -17.75
CA HIS A 285 -16.41 19.83 -16.91
C HIS A 285 -15.13 20.25 -16.18
N ILE A 286 -14.37 19.30 -15.61
CA ILE A 286 -13.08 19.56 -14.97
C ILE A 286 -12.07 20.10 -16.00
N VAL A 287 -12.07 19.53 -17.21
CA VAL A 287 -11.22 19.99 -18.32
C VAL A 287 -11.69 21.36 -18.87
N ALA A 288 -13.01 21.62 -18.90
CA ALA A 288 -13.60 22.84 -19.44
C ALA A 288 -13.56 24.03 -18.46
N GLN A 289 -13.76 23.81 -17.15
CA GLN A 289 -13.61 24.86 -16.14
C GLN A 289 -12.20 25.44 -16.13
N ARG A 290 -11.18 24.67 -16.55
CA ARG A 290 -9.82 25.17 -16.72
C ARG A 290 -9.66 26.17 -17.88
N LYS A 291 -10.47 26.09 -18.94
CA LYS A 291 -10.39 27.04 -20.07
C LYS A 291 -10.84 28.45 -19.68
N ARG A 292 -11.77 28.59 -18.73
CA ARG A 292 -12.30 29.88 -18.28
C ARG A 292 -11.39 30.69 -17.34
N PHE A 293 -10.22 30.16 -16.97
CA PHE A 293 -9.28 30.81 -16.05
C PHE A 293 -7.88 31.03 -16.67
N VAL A 294 -7.73 30.79 -17.97
CA VAL A 294 -6.48 30.99 -18.72
C VAL A 294 -6.66 32.04 -19.84
N ASP A 295 -7.90 32.46 -20.09
CA ASP A 295 -8.25 33.71 -20.75
C ASP A 295 -8.64 34.73 -19.66
#